data_AF-A0A941DNL1-F1
#
_entry.id   AF-A0A941DNL1-F1
#
_cell.length_a   1.000
_cell.length_b   1.000
_cell.length_c   1.000
_cell.angle_alpha   90.00
_cell.angle_beta   90.00
_cell.angle_gamma   90.00
#
_symmetry.space_group_name_H-M   'P 1'
#
loop_
_entity.id
_entity.type
_entity.pdbx_description
1 polymer ?
#
loop_
_entity_poly.entity_id
_entity_poly.type
_entity_poly.pdbx_seq_one_letter_code
_entity_poly.pdbx_strand_id
1 'polypeptide(L)'
;VVKVVLDKQGKALYFSRATIPWHRDGFAQDRTQLPEAYQPLRHIGLYAYRNDFLQNYPKLAISPLEQIEALEQLRVLWHGYAIAVHVTDSSPAAGVDTAEDLERVRAFFRK
;
A
#
# COMPACT_ATOMS: atom_id res chain seq x y z
N VAL A 1 0.41 7.23 -4.83
CA VAL A 1 1.05 6.04 -4.20
C VAL A 1 0.55 5.87 -2.78
N VAL A 2 0.25 4.63 -2.37
CA VAL A 2 -0.22 4.28 -1.02
C VAL A 2 0.96 3.77 -0.19
N LYS A 3 1.09 4.27 1.04
CA LYS A 3 2.10 3.84 2.01
C LYS A 3 1.47 2.93 3.06
N VAL A 4 2.29 2.09 3.69
CA VAL A 4 1.90 1.23 4.80
C VAL A 4 2.93 1.31 5.92
N VAL A 5 2.48 1.28 7.16
CA VAL A 5 3.34 1.08 8.34
C VAL A 5 2.98 -0.22 9.02
N LEU A 6 3.99 -0.95 9.49
CA LEU A 6 3.84 -2.29 10.04
C LEU A 6 4.15 -2.31 11.53
N ASP A 7 3.56 -3.25 12.26
CA ASP A 7 4.04 -3.65 13.57
C ASP A 7 5.28 -4.56 13.44
N LYS A 8 5.90 -4.90 14.57
CA LYS A 8 7.07 -5.79 14.62
C LYS A 8 6.78 -7.22 14.18
N GLN A 9 5.52 -7.62 14.06
CA GLN A 9 5.09 -8.93 13.56
C GLN A 9 4.76 -8.90 12.06
N GLY A 10 4.98 -7.78 11.37
CA GLY A 10 4.69 -7.65 9.95
C GLY A 10 3.19 -7.52 9.65
N LYS A 11 2.37 -7.07 10.61
CA LYS A 11 0.97 -6.73 10.34
C LYS A 11 0.85 -5.24 10.04
N ALA A 12 -0.05 -4.89 9.12
CA ALA A 12 -0.35 -3.50 8.84
C ALA A 12 -0.98 -2.83 10.07
N LEU A 13 -0.36 -1.74 10.52
CA LEU A 13 -0.96 -0.82 11.49
C LEU A 13 -1.87 0.17 10.77
N TYR A 14 -1.44 0.70 9.62
CA TYR A 14 -2.23 1.66 8.85
C TYR A 14 -1.76 1.77 7.39
N PHE A 15 -2.69 2.11 6.50
CA PHE A 15 -2.43 2.48 5.11
C PHE A 15 -2.85 3.93 4.88
N SER A 16 -2.06 4.69 4.11
CA SER A 16 -2.40 6.10 3.85
C SER A 16 -1.82 6.62 2.54
N ARG A 17 -2.52 7.60 1.96
CA ARG A 17 -1.97 8.45 0.89
C ARG A 17 -1.09 9.57 1.45
N ALA A 18 -1.18 9.89 2.74
CA ALA A 18 -0.23 10.78 3.42
C ALA A 18 1.16 10.14 3.54
N THR A 19 2.19 10.96 3.77
CA THR A 19 3.57 10.50 3.97
C THR A 19 3.71 9.87 5.35
N ILE A 20 3.76 8.54 5.39
CA ILE A 20 3.95 7.75 6.61
C ILE A 20 5.10 6.73 6.44
N PRO A 21 5.90 6.49 7.49
CA PRO A 21 5.92 7.23 8.76
C PRO A 21 6.51 8.64 8.56
N TRP A 22 5.92 9.67 9.17
CA TRP A 22 6.48 11.02 9.06
C TRP A 22 7.81 11.12 9.81
N HIS A 23 8.91 11.34 9.08
CA HIS A 23 10.23 11.54 9.68
C HIS A 23 10.34 12.97 10.22
N ARG A 24 10.04 13.15 11.51
CA ARG A 24 9.96 14.46 12.19
C ARG A 24 11.13 15.39 11.86
N ASP A 25 12.36 14.97 12.15
CA ASP A 25 13.51 15.89 12.11
C ASP A 25 14.00 16.14 10.68
N GLY A 26 14.16 15.06 9.89
CA GLY A 26 14.52 15.15 8.48
C GLY A 26 13.57 16.02 7.65
N PHE A 27 12.24 15.83 7.77
CA PHE A 27 11.30 16.69 7.05
C PHE A 27 11.13 18.08 7.68
N ALA A 28 11.60 18.33 8.91
CA ALA A 28 11.66 19.68 9.46
C ALA A 28 12.81 20.50 8.84
N GLN A 29 13.89 19.83 8.40
CA GLN A 29 15.01 20.47 7.71
C GLN A 29 14.66 20.81 6.25
N ASP A 30 14.18 19.82 5.49
CA ASP A 30 13.75 20.01 4.11
C ASP A 30 12.63 19.01 3.77
N ARG A 31 11.49 19.51 3.29
CA ARG A 31 10.33 18.70 2.91
C ARG A 31 10.40 18.20 1.46
N THR A 32 11.33 18.73 0.68
CA THR A 32 11.52 18.40 -0.74
C THR A 32 12.47 17.22 -0.93
N GLN A 33 13.22 16.85 0.11
CA GLN A 33 14.17 15.74 0.10
C GLN A 33 13.74 14.63 1.05
N LEU A 34 14.10 13.39 0.70
CA LEU A 34 13.93 12.26 1.60
C LEU A 34 15.09 12.25 2.62
N PRO A 35 14.80 12.10 3.92
CA PRO A 35 15.84 11.99 4.93
C PRO A 35 16.76 10.80 4.69
N GLU A 36 17.99 10.89 5.18
CA GLU A 36 18.95 9.79 5.10
C GLU A 36 18.41 8.53 5.81
N ALA A 37 18.66 7.36 5.23
CA ALA A 37 18.16 6.06 5.70
C ALA A 37 16.62 5.93 5.83
N TYR A 38 15.84 6.87 5.30
CA TYR A 38 14.38 6.78 5.31
C TYR A 38 13.86 5.80 4.25
N GLN A 39 13.25 4.70 4.70
CA GLN A 39 12.74 3.62 3.85
C GLN A 39 11.21 3.46 4.00
N PRO A 40 10.40 4.30 3.33
CA PRO A 40 8.95 4.16 3.37
C PRO A 40 8.51 2.94 2.57
N LEU A 41 7.53 2.20 3.09
CA LEU A 41 6.96 1.07 2.39
C LEU A 41 5.83 1.52 1.45
N ARG A 42 5.95 1.16 0.18
CA ARG A 42 4.87 1.28 -0.80
C ARG A 42 4.01 0.03 -0.77
N HIS A 43 2.71 0.20 -0.63
CA HIS A 43 1.76 -0.90 -0.79
C HIS A 43 1.62 -1.30 -2.28
N ILE A 44 1.70 -2.60 -2.54
CA ILE A 44 1.43 -3.24 -3.83
C ILE A 44 0.08 -3.95 -3.70
N GLY A 45 -0.85 -3.71 -4.63
CA GLY A 45 -2.22 -4.24 -4.60
C GLY A 45 -2.34 -5.72 -4.94
N LEU A 46 -1.53 -6.57 -4.32
CA LEU A 46 -1.61 -8.03 -4.40
C LEU A 46 -2.05 -8.56 -3.05
N TYR A 47 -3.15 -9.31 -3.02
CA TYR A 47 -3.75 -9.80 -1.79
C TYR A 47 -4.02 -11.29 -1.85
N ALA A 48 -3.95 -11.94 -0.68
CA ALA A 48 -4.43 -13.28 -0.45
C ALA A 48 -5.45 -13.25 0.68
N TYR A 49 -6.63 -13.83 0.44
CA TYR A 49 -7.73 -13.86 1.40
C TYR A 49 -8.10 -15.31 1.74
N ARG A 50 -8.53 -15.52 2.97
CA ARG A 50 -9.27 -16.75 3.30
C ARG A 50 -10.68 -16.64 2.70
N ASN A 51 -11.21 -17.76 2.22
CA ASN A 51 -12.51 -17.80 1.54
C ASN A 51 -13.66 -17.32 2.43
N ASP A 52 -13.68 -17.75 3.69
CA ASP A 52 -14.66 -17.33 4.69
C ASP A 52 -14.64 -15.81 4.92
N PHE A 53 -13.44 -15.23 5.06
CA PHE A 53 -13.27 -13.79 5.18
C PHE A 53 -13.75 -13.07 3.92
N LEU A 54 -13.43 -13.56 2.72
CA LEU A 54 -13.83 -12.93 1.46
C LEU A 54 -15.36 -12.89 1.29
N GLN A 55 -16.07 -13.89 1.80
CA GLN A 55 -17.55 -13.89 1.81
C GLN A 55 -18.14 -12.94 2.86
N ASN A 56 -17.40 -12.67 3.95
CA ASN A 56 -17.84 -11.76 5.00
C ASN A 56 -17.50 -10.30 4.70
N TYR A 57 -16.37 -10.04 4.03
CA TYR A 57 -15.83 -8.71 3.81
C TYR A 57 -16.82 -7.71 3.17
N PRO A 58 -17.58 -8.07 2.11
CA PRO A 58 -18.58 -7.18 1.52
C PRO A 58 -19.73 -6.80 2.47
N LYS A 59 -19.98 -7.61 3.51
CA LYS A 59 -21.05 -7.39 4.50
C LYS A 59 -20.64 -6.43 5.60
N LEU A 60 -19.35 -6.14 5.75
CA LEU A 60 -18.86 -5.15 6.70
C LEU A 60 -19.32 -3.76 6.27
N ALA A 61 -19.80 -2.98 7.23
CA ALA A 61 -20.14 -1.58 6.99
C ALA A 61 -18.91 -0.82 6.47
N ILE A 62 -19.12 0.06 5.49
CA ILE A 62 -18.08 0.93 4.97
C ILE A 62 -17.49 1.74 6.12
N SER A 63 -16.16 1.77 6.24
CA SER A 63 -15.51 2.55 7.29
C SER A 63 -15.37 4.02 6.88
N PRO A 64 -15.44 4.98 7.81
CA PRO A 64 -15.14 6.37 7.52
C PRO A 64 -13.73 6.55 6.92
N LEU A 65 -12.76 5.78 7.41
CA LEU A 65 -11.37 5.84 6.94
C LEU A 65 -11.22 5.41 5.48
N GLU A 66 -11.90 4.33 5.07
CA GLU A 66 -11.94 3.89 3.68
C GLU A 66 -12.47 4.98 2.75
N GLN A 67 -13.52 5.70 3.16
CA GLN A 67 -14.10 6.77 2.34
C GLN A 67 -13.18 7.97 2.23
N ILE A 68 -12.57 8.41 3.34
CA ILE A 68 -11.67 9.56 3.38
C ILE A 68 -10.40 9.30 2.55
N GLU A 69 -9.78 8.14 2.72
CA GLU A 69 -8.53 7.80 2.03
C GLU A 69 -8.78 7.18 0.65
N ALA A 70 -10.02 6.79 0.32
CA ALA A 70 -10.34 5.96 -0.85
C ALA A 70 -9.43 4.70 -0.90
N LEU A 71 -9.40 3.95 0.20
CA LEU A 71 -8.60 2.72 0.39
C LEU A 71 -9.44 1.62 1.05
N GLU A 72 -9.88 0.66 0.24
CA GLU A 72 -10.78 -0.42 0.66
C GLU A 72 -10.26 -1.23 1.85
N GLN A 73 -8.96 -1.55 1.86
CA GLN A 73 -8.34 -2.35 2.92
C GLN A 73 -8.40 -1.69 4.32
N LEU A 74 -8.70 -0.39 4.41
CA LEU A 74 -8.95 0.26 5.70
C LEU A 74 -10.23 -0.21 6.37
N ARG A 75 -11.22 -0.69 5.60
CA ARG A 75 -12.42 -1.34 6.18
C ARG A 75 -12.04 -2.56 7.00
N VAL A 76 -11.08 -3.36 6.52
CA VAL A 76 -10.58 -4.54 7.23
C VAL A 76 -10.00 -4.15 8.59
N LEU A 77 -9.10 -3.16 8.61
CA LEU A 77 -8.47 -2.68 9.86
C LEU A 77 -9.49 -2.03 10.80
N TRP A 78 -10.42 -1.23 10.28
CA TRP A 78 -11.44 -0.55 11.07
C TRP A 78 -12.33 -1.52 11.85
N HIS A 79 -12.66 -2.66 11.26
CA HIS A 79 -13.47 -3.71 11.91
C HIS A 79 -12.63 -4.69 12.75
N GLY A 80 -11.37 -4.35 13.04
CA GLY A 80 -10.51 -5.09 13.97
C GLY A 80 -9.84 -6.33 13.38
N TYR A 81 -9.95 -6.57 12.07
CA TYR A 81 -9.23 -7.65 11.41
C TYR A 81 -7.77 -7.25 11.16
N ALA A 82 -6.88 -8.23 11.21
CA ALA A 82 -5.46 -8.02 10.92
C ALA A 82 -5.15 -8.28 9.43
N ILE A 83 -4.25 -7.49 8.87
CA ILE A 83 -3.67 -7.72 7.54
C ILE A 83 -2.19 -8.05 7.74
N ALA A 84 -1.77 -9.28 7.40
CA ALA A 84 -0.36 -9.62 7.31
C ALA A 84 0.23 -9.00 6.03
N VAL A 85 1.46 -8.48 6.13
CA VAL A 85 2.17 -7.86 5.01
C VAL A 85 3.51 -8.54 4.83
N HIS A 86 3.80 -8.95 3.60
CA HIS A 86 5.12 -9.43 3.20
C HIS A 86 5.87 -8.29 2.51
N VAL A 87 7.09 -8.00 2.96
CA VAL A 87 7.99 -7.03 2.33
C VAL A 87 8.88 -7.78 1.34
N THR A 88 8.96 -7.29 0.11
CA THR A 88 9.80 -7.83 -0.96
C THR A 88 10.91 -6.84 -1.30
N ASP A 89 12.09 -7.36 -1.66
CA ASP A 89 13.25 -6.57 -2.04
C ASP A 89 13.11 -5.96 -3.45
N SER A 90 12.16 -6.46 -4.25
CA SER A 90 11.94 -5.99 -5.62
C SER A 90 10.49 -5.55 -5.83
N SER A 91 10.32 -4.39 -6.46
CA SER A 91 9.01 -3.95 -6.94
C SER A 91 8.60 -4.73 -8.20
N PRO A 92 7.33 -5.14 -8.34
CA PRO A 92 6.84 -5.61 -9.63
C PRO A 92 6.95 -4.50 -10.68
N ALA A 93 6.98 -4.91 -11.94
CA ALA A 93 6.86 -3.99 -13.06
C ALA A 93 5.56 -3.18 -12.94
N ALA A 94 5.59 -1.93 -13.40
CA ALA A 94 4.39 -1.11 -13.47
C ALA A 94 3.33 -1.79 -14.35
N GLY A 95 2.06 -1.63 -13.97
CA GLY A 95 0.91 -2.09 -14.73
C GLY A 95 0.85 -1.46 -16.13
N VAL A 96 -0.17 -1.85 -16.90
CA VAL A 96 -0.43 -1.27 -18.22
C VAL A 96 -1.74 -0.50 -18.13
N ASP A 97 -1.61 0.81 -17.94
CA ASP A 97 -2.76 1.71 -17.77
C ASP A 97 -2.89 2.69 -18.96
N THR A 98 -1.81 2.89 -19.74
CA THR A 98 -1.81 3.74 -20.94
C THR A 98 -1.27 3.01 -22.19
N ALA A 99 -1.41 3.64 -23.37
CA ALA A 99 -0.85 3.11 -24.62
C ALA A 99 0.69 3.02 -24.57
N GLU A 100 1.34 3.97 -23.90
CA GLU A 100 2.79 4.00 -23.70
C GLU A 100 3.24 2.85 -22.82
N ASP A 101 2.47 2.49 -21.78
CA ASP A 101 2.76 1.31 -20.97
C ASP A 101 2.70 0.02 -21.79
N LEU A 102 1.73 -0.08 -22.70
CA LEU A 102 1.60 -1.24 -23.58
C LEU A 102 2.80 -1.38 -24.51
N GLU A 103 3.26 -0.28 -25.12
CA GLU A 103 4.46 -0.29 -25.96
C GLU A 103 5.73 -0.63 -25.16
N ARG A 104 5.85 -0.13 -23.93
CA ARG A 104 6.94 -0.52 -23.01
C ARG A 104 6.96 -2.02 -22.76
N VAL A 105 5.81 -2.64 -22.50
CA VAL A 105 5.72 -4.09 -22.28
C VAL A 105 5.98 -4.87 -23.58
N ARG A 106 5.45 -4.42 -24.73
CA ARG A 106 5.73 -5.05 -26.04
C ARG A 106 7.22 -5.07 -26.36
N ALA A 107 7.93 -3.96 -26.12
CA ALA A 107 9.37 -3.87 -26.35
C ALA A 107 10.16 -4.86 -25.48
N PHE A 108 9.71 -5.10 -24.24
CA PHE A 108 10.34 -6.07 -23.33
C PHE A 108 10.27 -7.52 -23.85
N PHE A 109 9.16 -7.91 -24.48
CA PHE A 109 8.91 -9.28 -24.96
C PHE A 109 9.37 -9.56 -26.40
N ARG A 110 9.71 -8.54 -27.19
CA ARG A 110 10.22 -8.70 -28.58
C ARG A 110 11.69 -9.15 -28.66
N LYS A 111 12.26 -9.65 -27.57
CA LYS A 111 13.62 -10.21 -27.53
C LYS A 111 13.69 -11.54 -28.26
#